data_AF-M7NRY4-F1
#
_entry.id   AF-M7NRY4-F1
#
_cell.length_a   1.000
_cell.length_b   1.000
_cell.length_c   1.000
_cell.angle_alpha   90.00
_cell.angle_beta   90.00
_cell.angle_gamma   90.00
#
_symmetry.space_group_name_H-M   'P 1'
#
loop_
_entity.id
_entity.type
_entity.pdbx_description
1 polymer ?
#
loop_
_entity_poly.entity_id
_entity_poly.type
_entity_poly.pdbx_seq_one_letter_code
_entity_poly.pdbx_strand_id
1 'polypeptide(L)'
;MFIYLWSVFFSFVFAVLQNKQEDSKKTLPVVLWHGLGDSYNSAEIMELSEILSETLNVYVHSIYLDKNPLSDRNNGFFGNVNEQIKLVAEQLSNDPKLADGFNAIGFSQGGLFLRAYIQRYNTPPVFNLITFGAPHYGISSFYCPSNVYVCKILDYFIKHSLLSYWVKENVIVAQYYRDTSDMNGYLEYNPFLPDINNEKEIKNATYAKNLGLLDSFVMVQFENDHVIIPKGSSHFNDYDKIEEKIIYLRETALYKEDWLGLKYLDDKKALVEMTIPGEHMEIGYETFIHIVKKYFVNSTRSEHIVQWQTKDNF
;
A
#
# COMPACT_ATOMS: atom_id res chain seq x y z
N MET A 1 -13.17 13.69 74.93
CA MET A 1 -14.18 14.02 73.90
C MET A 1 -13.93 15.49 73.55
N PHE A 2 -13.07 15.84 72.59
CA PHE A 2 -13.17 15.60 71.16
C PHE A 2 -11.77 15.41 70.56
N ILE A 3 -11.62 14.32 69.81
CA ILE A 3 -10.46 13.99 68.96
C ILE A 3 -10.95 14.20 67.51
N TYR A 4 -10.02 14.52 66.60
CA TYR A 4 -10.15 14.54 65.13
C TYR A 4 -10.61 15.85 64.48
N LEU A 5 -9.64 16.73 64.21
CA LEU A 5 -9.78 17.86 63.27
C LEU A 5 -8.57 18.02 62.33
N TRP A 6 -7.83 16.94 62.07
CA TRP A 6 -6.60 16.98 61.23
C TRP A 6 -6.48 15.78 60.27
N SER A 7 -7.56 15.34 59.62
CA SER A 7 -7.48 14.24 58.65
C SER A 7 -8.30 14.39 57.37
N VAL A 8 -9.00 15.50 57.13
CA VAL A 8 -9.90 15.62 55.96
C VAL A 8 -9.30 16.43 54.80
N PHE A 9 -8.23 17.20 55.02
CA PHE A 9 -7.61 17.99 53.94
C PHE A 9 -6.55 17.26 53.12
N PHE A 10 -6.03 16.11 53.60
CA PHE A 10 -5.03 15.32 52.86
C PHE A 10 -5.63 14.24 51.95
N SER A 11 -6.92 13.92 52.10
CA SER A 11 -7.58 12.88 51.29
C SER A 11 -8.20 13.41 49.99
N PHE A 12 -8.43 14.73 49.87
CA PHE A 12 -8.97 15.32 48.62
C PHE A 12 -7.89 15.71 47.61
N VAL A 13 -6.64 15.93 48.04
CA VAL A 13 -5.52 16.22 47.12
C VAL A 13 -4.95 14.92 46.52
N PHE A 14 -5.07 13.78 47.21
CA PHE A 14 -4.68 12.47 46.66
C PHE A 14 -5.76 11.80 45.80
N ALA A 15 -7.04 12.18 45.95
CA ALA A 15 -8.13 11.64 45.12
C ALA A 15 -8.22 12.26 43.71
N VAL A 16 -7.47 13.33 43.43
CA VAL A 16 -7.34 13.92 42.07
C VAL A 16 -6.10 13.40 41.34
N LEU A 17 -5.29 12.55 41.99
CA LEU A 17 -4.06 11.96 41.42
C LEU A 17 -4.12 10.44 41.24
N GLN A 18 -5.33 9.87 41.16
CA GLN A 18 -5.52 8.51 40.66
C GLN A 18 -6.60 8.53 39.57
N ASN A 19 -6.14 8.76 38.35
CA ASN A 19 -6.24 7.85 37.21
C ASN A 19 -6.38 8.64 35.91
N LYS A 20 -5.48 9.59 35.68
CA LYS A 20 -5.03 9.81 34.31
C LYS A 20 -4.04 8.69 34.02
N GLN A 21 -4.56 7.49 33.80
CA GLN A 21 -3.85 6.51 33.00
C GLN A 21 -3.61 7.27 31.70
N GLU A 22 -2.39 7.75 31.49
CA GLU A 22 -1.91 8.02 30.14
C GLU A 22 -2.16 6.72 29.43
N ASP A 23 -3.26 6.65 28.69
CA ASP A 23 -3.53 5.59 27.76
C ASP A 23 -2.35 5.68 26.80
N SER A 24 -1.33 4.85 27.04
CA SER A 24 -0.12 4.83 26.24
C SER A 24 -0.63 4.51 24.85
N LYS A 25 -0.75 5.53 24.01
CA LYS A 25 -1.33 5.43 22.67
C LYS A 25 -0.66 4.27 21.96
N LYS A 26 -1.34 3.13 21.93
CA LYS A 26 -0.74 1.89 21.48
C LYS A 26 -0.57 2.00 19.97
N THR A 27 0.67 2.08 19.52
CA THR A 27 1.00 2.06 18.10
C THR A 27 0.44 0.78 17.48
N LEU A 28 -0.23 0.93 16.34
CA LEU A 28 -0.83 -0.19 15.62
C LEU A 28 0.24 -1.16 15.09
N PRO A 29 -0.08 -2.46 14.95
CA PRO A 29 0.78 -3.41 14.25
C PRO A 29 1.16 -2.94 12.85
N VAL A 30 2.26 -3.47 12.31
CA VAL A 30 2.70 -3.20 10.94
C VAL A 30 2.60 -4.46 10.09
N VAL A 31 2.00 -4.35 8.91
CA VAL A 31 1.95 -5.40 7.90
C VAL A 31 2.89 -5.04 6.75
N LEU A 32 3.74 -5.97 6.33
CA LEU A 32 4.67 -5.82 5.22
C LEU A 32 4.23 -6.67 4.04
N TRP A 33 4.33 -6.14 2.83
CA TRP A 33 4.25 -6.94 1.60
C TRP A 33 5.48 -6.68 0.72
N HIS A 34 6.28 -7.73 0.53
CA HIS A 34 7.50 -7.70 -0.27
C HIS A 34 7.23 -7.49 -1.77
N GLY A 35 8.30 -7.16 -2.49
CA GLY A 35 8.29 -6.94 -3.94
C GLY A 35 8.50 -8.22 -4.77
N LEU A 36 8.57 -8.03 -6.09
CA LEU A 36 8.82 -9.10 -7.05
C LEU A 36 10.19 -9.76 -6.80
N GLY A 37 10.21 -11.09 -6.73
CA GLY A 37 11.43 -11.88 -6.57
C GLY A 37 12.06 -11.88 -5.18
N ASP A 38 11.39 -11.29 -4.20
CA ASP A 38 11.71 -11.39 -2.77
C ASP A 38 10.76 -12.41 -2.08
N SER A 39 10.90 -12.62 -0.78
CA SER A 39 10.06 -13.50 0.03
C SER A 39 9.81 -12.93 1.42
N TYR A 40 8.72 -13.34 2.07
CA TYR A 40 8.31 -12.83 3.40
C TYR A 40 9.37 -12.92 4.50
N ASN A 41 10.36 -13.80 4.37
CA ASN A 41 11.43 -14.04 5.33
C ASN A 41 12.83 -14.00 4.69
N SER A 42 13.04 -13.20 3.65
CA SER A 42 14.39 -12.85 3.20
C SER A 42 15.17 -12.13 4.32
N ALA A 43 16.50 -12.10 4.21
CA ALA A 43 17.34 -11.48 5.24
C ALA A 43 16.95 -10.00 5.43
N GLU A 44 16.70 -9.31 4.33
CA GLU A 44 16.31 -7.91 4.26
C GLU A 44 14.94 -7.67 4.92
N ILE A 45 13.93 -8.50 4.61
CA ILE A 45 12.59 -8.36 5.22
C ILE A 45 12.59 -8.72 6.71
N MET A 46 13.38 -9.70 7.13
CA MET A 46 13.53 -10.04 8.55
C MET A 46 14.21 -8.91 9.32
N GLU A 47 15.30 -8.36 8.80
CA GLU A 47 16.01 -7.22 9.40
C GLU A 47 15.07 -5.99 9.50
N LEU A 48 14.33 -5.67 8.44
CA LEU A 48 13.32 -4.62 8.47
C LEU A 48 12.23 -4.88 9.51
N SER A 49 11.77 -6.12 9.64
CA SER A 49 10.75 -6.50 10.62
C SER A 49 11.25 -6.31 12.06
N GLU A 50 12.51 -6.68 12.33
CA GLU A 50 13.15 -6.47 13.63
C GLU A 50 13.30 -4.98 13.94
N ILE A 51 13.84 -4.20 12.98
CA ILE A 51 13.99 -2.74 13.11
C ILE A 51 12.63 -2.08 13.42
N LEU A 52 11.58 -2.43 12.69
CA LEU A 52 10.23 -1.89 12.90
C LEU A 52 9.65 -2.28 14.25
N SER A 53 9.77 -3.55 14.62
CA SER A 53 9.30 -4.10 15.89
C SER A 53 9.96 -3.36 17.07
N GLU A 54 11.28 -3.18 17.04
CA GLU A 54 12.02 -2.47 18.09
C GLU A 54 11.74 -0.97 18.10
N THR A 55 11.73 -0.34 16.91
CA THR A 55 11.59 1.12 16.78
C THR A 55 10.21 1.61 17.21
N LEU A 56 9.16 0.85 16.91
CA LEU A 56 7.77 1.22 17.19
C LEU A 56 7.19 0.50 18.41
N ASN A 57 7.88 -0.54 18.91
CA ASN A 57 7.39 -1.45 19.95
C ASN A 57 6.04 -2.09 19.57
N VAL A 58 5.98 -2.71 18.39
CA VAL A 58 4.74 -3.26 17.80
C VAL A 58 4.91 -4.66 17.25
N TYR A 59 3.79 -5.35 17.05
CA TYR A 59 3.75 -6.57 16.26
C TYR A 59 3.97 -6.26 14.78
N VAL A 60 4.85 -7.01 14.12
CA VAL A 60 5.07 -6.94 12.67
C VAL A 60 4.67 -8.27 12.03
N HIS A 61 3.87 -8.19 10.97
CA HIS A 61 3.44 -9.33 10.16
C HIS A 61 3.98 -9.18 8.74
N SER A 62 4.78 -10.12 8.27
CA SER A 62 5.23 -10.17 6.88
C SER A 62 4.31 -11.10 6.09
N ILE A 63 3.60 -10.55 5.10
CA ILE A 63 2.68 -11.29 4.23
C ILE A 63 3.47 -12.35 3.46
N TYR A 64 2.89 -13.55 3.41
CA TYR A 64 3.39 -14.67 2.61
C TYR A 64 2.25 -15.31 1.81
N LEU A 65 2.54 -15.68 0.58
CA LEU A 65 1.67 -16.42 -0.34
C LEU A 65 1.90 -17.93 -0.24
N ASP A 66 3.07 -18.34 0.24
CA ASP A 66 3.39 -19.71 0.59
C ASP A 66 4.31 -19.73 1.83
N LYS A 67 4.18 -20.76 2.68
CA LYS A 67 5.07 -20.91 3.84
C LYS A 67 6.50 -21.27 3.43
N ASN A 68 6.67 -21.90 2.25
CA ASN A 68 7.96 -22.17 1.65
C ASN A 68 8.51 -20.89 0.99
N PRO A 69 9.67 -20.36 1.40
CA PRO A 69 10.20 -19.09 0.88
C PRO A 69 10.50 -19.09 -0.62
N LEU A 70 10.88 -20.24 -1.20
CA LEU A 70 11.13 -20.34 -2.64
C LEU A 70 9.83 -20.31 -3.44
N SER A 71 8.79 -20.98 -2.95
CA SER A 71 7.45 -20.90 -3.54
C SER A 71 6.88 -19.48 -3.44
N ASP A 72 7.03 -18.84 -2.28
CA ASP A 72 6.61 -17.45 -2.03
C ASP A 72 7.28 -16.48 -3.01
N ARG A 73 8.60 -16.62 -3.17
CA ARG A 73 9.37 -15.89 -4.17
C ARG A 73 8.89 -16.09 -5.60
N ASN A 74 8.61 -17.34 -5.97
CA ASN A 74 8.10 -17.66 -7.30
C ASN A 74 6.70 -17.09 -7.53
N ASN A 75 5.86 -17.04 -6.49
CA ASN A 75 4.53 -16.42 -6.54
C ASN A 75 4.61 -14.90 -6.75
N GLY A 76 5.75 -14.27 -6.46
CA GLY A 76 6.02 -12.88 -6.83
C GLY A 76 6.12 -12.66 -8.36
N PHE A 77 6.44 -13.70 -9.13
CA PHE A 77 6.53 -13.64 -10.60
C PHE A 77 5.30 -14.24 -11.30
N PHE A 78 4.77 -15.34 -10.75
CA PHE A 78 3.75 -16.15 -11.37
C PHE A 78 2.53 -16.33 -10.47
N GLY A 79 1.36 -16.43 -11.09
CA GLY A 79 0.08 -16.58 -10.41
C GLY A 79 -0.90 -15.49 -10.80
N ASN A 80 -2.00 -15.41 -10.06
CA ASN A 80 -3.06 -14.44 -10.26
C ASN A 80 -3.14 -13.49 -9.06
N VAL A 81 -2.97 -12.20 -9.29
CA VAL A 81 -2.94 -11.17 -8.24
C VAL A 81 -4.28 -11.11 -7.49
N ASN A 82 -5.41 -11.34 -8.18
CA ASN A 82 -6.72 -11.34 -7.52
C ASN A 82 -6.85 -12.46 -6.49
N GLU A 83 -6.37 -13.66 -6.82
CA GLU A 83 -6.33 -14.79 -5.88
C GLU A 83 -5.33 -14.55 -4.75
N GLN A 84 -4.17 -13.94 -5.04
CA GLN A 84 -3.19 -13.58 -4.01
C GLN A 84 -3.78 -12.60 -2.99
N ILE A 85 -4.47 -11.55 -3.44
CA ILE A 85 -5.11 -10.59 -2.53
C ILE A 85 -6.19 -11.26 -1.68
N LYS A 86 -6.94 -12.22 -2.24
CA LYS A 86 -7.93 -12.99 -1.49
C LYS A 86 -7.27 -13.84 -0.40
N LEU A 87 -6.20 -14.56 -0.73
CA LEU A 87 -5.42 -15.35 0.23
C LEU A 87 -4.87 -14.47 1.36
N VAL A 88 -4.35 -13.29 1.00
CA VAL A 88 -3.86 -12.32 1.97
C VAL A 88 -4.99 -11.77 2.84
N ALA A 89 -6.16 -11.49 2.27
CA ALA A 89 -7.32 -11.07 3.07
C ALA A 89 -7.72 -12.12 4.10
N GLU A 90 -7.72 -13.41 3.72
CA GLU A 90 -7.95 -14.51 4.65
C GLU A 90 -6.85 -14.59 5.72
N GLN A 91 -5.58 -14.50 5.33
CA GLN A 91 -4.43 -14.48 6.24
C GLN A 91 -4.54 -13.36 7.29
N LEU A 92 -4.78 -12.12 6.87
CA LEU A 92 -4.85 -10.96 7.76
C LEU A 92 -6.09 -10.99 8.66
N SER A 93 -7.22 -11.49 8.15
CA SER A 93 -8.46 -11.65 8.94
C SER A 93 -8.36 -12.69 10.04
N ASN A 94 -7.50 -13.70 9.86
CA ASN A 94 -7.28 -14.78 10.82
C ASN A 94 -6.20 -14.46 11.87
N ASP A 95 -5.52 -13.33 11.76
CA ASP A 95 -4.54 -12.89 12.76
C ASP A 95 -5.20 -12.03 13.84
N PRO A 96 -5.41 -12.55 15.07
CA PRO A 96 -6.10 -11.80 16.13
C PRO A 96 -5.33 -10.56 16.57
N LYS A 97 -4.03 -10.45 16.28
CA LYS A 97 -3.24 -9.25 16.61
C LYS A 97 -3.56 -8.08 15.66
N LEU A 98 -4.13 -8.36 14.50
CA LEU A 98 -4.51 -7.37 13.49
C LEU A 98 -5.99 -6.98 13.57
N ALA A 99 -6.79 -7.62 14.43
CA ALA A 99 -8.25 -7.46 14.46
C ALA A 99 -8.73 -6.01 14.66
N ASP A 100 -7.98 -5.21 15.41
CA ASP A 100 -8.28 -3.79 15.66
C ASP A 100 -7.72 -2.86 14.55
N GLY A 101 -7.16 -3.43 13.49
CA GLY A 101 -6.53 -2.74 12.38
C GLY A 101 -5.01 -2.60 12.51
N PHE A 102 -4.38 -2.11 11.44
CA PHE A 102 -2.93 -2.08 11.30
C PHE A 102 -2.44 -0.97 10.36
N ASN A 103 -1.14 -0.68 10.42
CA ASN A 103 -0.41 0.10 9.42
C ASN A 103 0.23 -0.82 8.40
N ALA A 104 0.41 -0.38 7.16
CA ALA A 104 0.91 -1.21 6.08
C ALA A 104 2.09 -0.56 5.35
N ILE A 105 3.11 -1.35 5.03
CA ILE A 105 4.22 -0.96 4.16
C ILE A 105 4.30 -1.94 3.00
N GLY A 106 4.27 -1.42 1.77
CA GLY A 106 4.45 -2.22 0.57
C GLY A 106 5.67 -1.81 -0.23
N PHE A 107 6.43 -2.81 -0.66
CA PHE A 107 7.65 -2.61 -1.44
C PHE A 107 7.40 -2.99 -2.91
N SER A 108 7.72 -2.09 -3.84
CA SER A 108 7.50 -2.29 -5.26
C SER A 108 6.05 -2.73 -5.54
N GLN A 109 5.82 -3.82 -6.26
CA GLN A 109 4.47 -4.36 -6.50
C GLN A 109 3.66 -4.65 -5.22
N GLY A 110 4.29 -4.94 -4.08
CA GLY A 110 3.60 -5.18 -2.81
C GLY A 110 2.80 -3.97 -2.33
N GLY A 111 3.23 -2.74 -2.66
CA GLY A 111 2.46 -1.53 -2.38
C GLY A 111 1.19 -1.40 -3.22
N LEU A 112 1.24 -1.84 -4.48
CA LEU A 112 0.06 -1.93 -5.33
C LEU A 112 -0.93 -2.98 -4.80
N PHE A 113 -0.43 -4.11 -4.29
CA PHE A 113 -1.27 -5.19 -3.80
C PHE A 113 -1.92 -4.86 -2.45
N LEU A 114 -1.19 -4.19 -1.54
CA LEU A 114 -1.79 -3.65 -0.31
C LEU A 114 -2.88 -2.62 -0.60
N ARG A 115 -2.67 -1.74 -1.58
CA ARG A 115 -3.72 -0.82 -2.05
C ARG A 115 -4.97 -1.59 -2.50
N ALA A 116 -4.79 -2.65 -3.29
CA ALA A 116 -5.90 -3.47 -3.75
C ALA A 116 -6.62 -4.22 -2.62
N TYR A 117 -5.89 -4.71 -1.62
CA TYR A 117 -6.47 -5.28 -0.39
C TYR A 117 -7.37 -4.28 0.33
N ILE A 118 -6.90 -3.03 0.50
CA ILE A 118 -7.69 -1.96 1.13
C ILE A 118 -8.95 -1.71 0.32
N GLN A 119 -8.85 -1.57 -0.99
CA GLN A 119 -10.02 -1.34 -1.83
C GLN A 119 -11.06 -2.44 -1.72
N ARG A 120 -10.64 -3.71 -1.75
CA ARG A 120 -11.54 -4.87 -1.86
C ARG A 120 -12.08 -5.38 -0.52
N TYR A 121 -11.29 -5.33 0.54
CA TYR A 121 -11.60 -6.00 1.81
C TYR A 121 -11.58 -5.06 3.01
N ASN A 122 -10.49 -4.31 3.21
CA ASN A 122 -10.24 -3.43 4.37
C ASN A 122 -10.75 -3.95 5.74
N THR A 123 -10.67 -5.27 5.94
CA THR A 123 -11.13 -5.94 7.16
C THR A 123 -10.10 -7.03 7.48
N PRO A 124 -9.23 -6.85 8.49
CA PRO A 124 -9.15 -5.69 9.38
C PRO A 124 -8.74 -4.37 8.68
N PRO A 125 -9.10 -3.21 9.24
CA PRO A 125 -8.89 -1.92 8.59
C PRO A 125 -7.42 -1.50 8.57
N VAL A 126 -6.98 -0.93 7.45
CA VAL A 126 -5.68 -0.25 7.35
C VAL A 126 -5.86 1.22 7.69
N PHE A 127 -4.97 1.75 8.53
CA PHE A 127 -4.98 3.16 8.92
C PHE A 127 -3.96 3.98 8.13
N ASN A 128 -2.71 3.53 8.06
CA ASN A 128 -1.67 4.22 7.31
C ASN A 128 -1.05 3.26 6.30
N LEU A 129 -0.89 3.72 5.05
CA LEU A 129 -0.23 2.98 3.99
C LEU A 129 1.00 3.76 3.52
N ILE A 130 2.18 3.13 3.58
CA ILE A 130 3.40 3.63 2.95
C ILE A 130 3.75 2.70 1.79
N THR A 131 3.97 3.23 0.60
CA THR A 131 4.42 2.46 -0.55
C THR A 131 5.76 2.98 -1.05
N PHE A 132 6.70 2.07 -1.29
CA PHE A 132 8.01 2.38 -1.85
C PHE A 132 8.05 1.88 -3.30
N GLY A 133 8.14 2.79 -4.27
CA GLY A 133 8.27 2.46 -5.70
C GLY A 133 7.14 1.61 -6.26
N ALA A 134 5.91 1.77 -5.77
CA ALA A 134 4.80 0.93 -6.20
C ALA A 134 4.21 1.40 -7.55
N PRO A 135 3.99 0.53 -8.54
CA PRO A 135 3.46 0.92 -9.84
C PRO A 135 1.94 1.19 -9.77
N HIS A 136 1.51 2.24 -9.08
CA HIS A 136 0.10 2.51 -8.82
C HIS A 136 -0.73 2.76 -10.10
N TYR A 137 -0.14 3.39 -11.11
CA TYR A 137 -0.76 3.57 -12.42
C TYR A 137 -0.34 2.50 -13.45
N GLY A 138 0.30 1.42 -12.99
CA GLY A 138 0.86 0.38 -13.84
C GLY A 138 2.19 0.74 -14.46
N ILE A 139 2.66 -0.13 -15.34
CA ILE A 139 3.90 0.05 -16.09
C ILE A 139 3.65 -0.11 -17.60
N SER A 140 4.38 0.63 -18.42
CA SER A 140 4.39 0.47 -19.89
C SER A 140 5.66 -0.22 -20.39
N SER A 141 6.66 -0.34 -19.51
CA SER A 141 7.86 -1.16 -19.67
C SER A 141 8.44 -1.46 -18.28
N PHE A 142 9.40 -2.37 -18.19
CA PHE A 142 10.21 -2.51 -16.98
C PHE A 142 11.62 -2.89 -17.37
N TYR A 143 12.60 -2.43 -16.59
CA TYR A 143 13.96 -2.91 -16.77
C TYR A 143 14.07 -4.31 -16.21
N CYS A 144 14.56 -5.21 -17.05
CA CYS A 144 14.88 -6.56 -16.65
C CYS A 144 16.39 -6.74 -16.54
N PRO A 145 16.93 -7.08 -15.35
CA PRO A 145 18.34 -7.44 -15.21
C PRO A 145 18.74 -8.54 -16.19
N SER A 146 19.90 -8.38 -16.83
CA SER A 146 20.31 -9.22 -17.95
C SER A 146 20.52 -10.70 -17.60
N ASN A 147 20.63 -11.03 -16.32
CA ASN A 147 20.83 -12.36 -15.76
C ASN A 147 19.53 -13.09 -15.39
N VAL A 148 18.35 -12.46 -15.48
CA VAL A 148 17.06 -13.10 -15.15
C VAL A 148 16.34 -13.52 -16.44
N TYR A 149 16.61 -14.75 -16.90
CA TYR A 149 16.09 -15.27 -18.18
C TYR A 149 14.57 -15.23 -18.30
N VAL A 150 13.85 -15.57 -17.23
CA VAL A 150 12.37 -15.50 -17.19
C VAL A 150 11.90 -14.08 -17.49
N CYS A 151 12.55 -13.10 -16.88
CA CYS A 151 12.18 -11.70 -16.98
C CYS A 151 12.46 -11.10 -18.38
N LYS A 152 13.49 -11.56 -19.10
CA LYS A 152 13.71 -11.20 -20.53
C LYS A 152 12.61 -11.72 -21.44
N ILE A 153 12.16 -12.96 -21.19
CA ILE A 153 11.09 -13.58 -21.96
C ILE A 153 9.79 -12.78 -21.73
N LEU A 154 9.52 -12.40 -20.47
CA LEU A 154 8.38 -11.56 -20.13
C LEU A 154 8.46 -10.18 -20.78
N ASP A 155 9.61 -9.51 -20.72
CA ASP A 155 9.83 -8.22 -21.38
C ASP A 155 9.57 -8.31 -22.89
N TYR A 156 10.03 -9.39 -23.55
CA TYR A 156 9.76 -9.62 -24.96
C TYR A 156 8.27 -9.77 -25.27
N PHE A 157 7.54 -10.63 -24.55
CA PHE A 157 6.11 -10.84 -24.79
C PHE A 157 5.28 -9.59 -24.51
N ILE A 158 5.64 -8.86 -23.45
CA ILE A 158 4.98 -7.61 -23.05
C ILE A 158 5.23 -6.52 -24.10
N LYS A 159 6.46 -6.32 -24.56
CA LYS A 159 6.82 -5.28 -25.56
C LYS A 159 6.16 -5.46 -26.92
N HIS A 160 5.82 -6.68 -27.30
CA HIS A 160 5.20 -6.98 -28.59
C HIS A 160 3.68 -7.17 -28.48
N SER A 161 3.10 -6.89 -27.31
CA SER A 161 1.66 -7.10 -27.02
C SER A 161 1.19 -8.52 -27.37
N LEU A 162 2.11 -9.49 -27.32
CA LEU A 162 1.87 -10.92 -27.61
C LEU A 162 1.43 -11.67 -26.35
N LEU A 163 0.62 -11.02 -25.52
CA LEU A 163 0.18 -11.57 -24.24
C LEU A 163 -1.02 -12.48 -24.50
N SER A 164 -0.77 -13.79 -24.53
CA SER A 164 -1.84 -14.78 -24.51
C SER A 164 -2.69 -14.60 -23.25
N TYR A 165 -3.95 -15.06 -23.31
CA TYR A 165 -4.84 -15.07 -22.14
C TYR A 165 -4.17 -15.72 -20.92
N TRP A 166 -3.45 -16.82 -21.13
CA TRP A 166 -2.71 -17.49 -20.06
C TRP A 166 -1.67 -16.58 -19.41
N VAL A 167 -0.90 -15.80 -20.18
CA VAL A 167 0.10 -14.87 -19.62
C VAL A 167 -0.57 -13.77 -18.80
N LYS A 168 -1.65 -13.17 -19.31
CA LYS A 168 -2.39 -12.12 -18.59
C LYS A 168 -2.93 -12.62 -17.24
N GLU A 169 -3.29 -13.90 -17.13
CA GLU A 169 -3.84 -14.50 -15.91
C GLU A 169 -2.78 -15.09 -14.96
N ASN A 170 -1.59 -15.45 -15.45
CA ASN A 170 -0.61 -16.23 -14.69
C ASN A 170 0.76 -15.55 -14.53
N VAL A 171 0.96 -14.37 -15.10
CA VAL A 171 2.18 -13.58 -14.89
C VAL A 171 1.80 -12.30 -14.16
N ILE A 172 2.45 -12.08 -13.01
CA ILE A 172 2.10 -11.00 -12.10
C ILE A 172 2.33 -9.62 -12.74
N VAL A 173 3.48 -9.44 -13.39
CA VAL A 173 3.83 -8.18 -14.08
C VAL A 173 2.84 -7.83 -15.21
N ALA A 174 2.32 -8.84 -15.91
CA ALA A 174 1.35 -8.63 -16.99
C ALA A 174 0.01 -8.08 -16.47
N GLN A 175 -0.34 -8.35 -15.21
CA GLN A 175 -1.59 -7.94 -14.58
C GLN A 175 -1.61 -6.47 -14.18
N TYR A 176 -0.44 -5.81 -14.11
CA TYR A 176 -0.35 -4.35 -13.97
C TYR A 176 0.43 -3.69 -15.10
N TYR A 177 0.54 -4.39 -16.24
CA TYR A 177 0.98 -3.81 -17.48
C TYR A 177 -0.15 -2.96 -18.08
N ARG A 178 0.17 -1.69 -18.37
CA ARG A 178 -0.72 -0.72 -18.97
C ARG A 178 -0.22 -0.38 -20.37
N ASP A 179 -0.79 -1.06 -21.37
CA ASP A 179 -0.48 -0.83 -22.77
C ASP A 179 -1.13 0.48 -23.24
N THR A 180 -0.35 1.56 -23.24
CA THR A 180 -0.81 2.87 -23.73
C THR A 180 -1.02 2.91 -25.25
N SER A 181 -0.52 1.92 -26.01
CA SER A 181 -0.78 1.83 -27.45
C SER A 181 -2.07 1.09 -27.81
N ASP A 182 -2.61 0.28 -26.90
CA ASP A 182 -3.91 -0.38 -27.02
C ASP A 182 -4.71 -0.26 -25.72
N MET A 183 -5.22 0.95 -25.46
CA MET A 183 -6.02 1.22 -24.27
C MET A 183 -7.32 0.40 -24.22
N ASN A 184 -7.91 0.07 -25.37
CA ASN A 184 -9.11 -0.77 -25.40
C ASN A 184 -8.80 -2.19 -24.94
N GLY A 185 -7.74 -2.81 -25.49
CA GLY A 185 -7.29 -4.13 -25.07
C GLY A 185 -6.81 -4.16 -23.61
N TYR A 186 -6.20 -3.08 -23.12
CA TYR A 186 -5.87 -2.93 -21.70
C TYR A 186 -7.13 -2.95 -20.83
N LEU A 187 -8.12 -2.11 -21.12
CA LEU A 187 -9.36 -2.00 -20.32
C LEU A 187 -10.21 -3.27 -20.36
N GLU A 188 -10.23 -3.97 -21.50
CA GLU A 188 -11.04 -5.17 -21.70
C GLU A 188 -10.40 -6.42 -21.10
N TYR A 189 -9.09 -6.61 -21.28
CA TYR A 189 -8.43 -7.89 -21.02
C TYR A 189 -7.44 -7.91 -19.86
N ASN A 190 -7.04 -6.76 -19.30
CA ASN A 190 -6.21 -6.78 -18.09
C ASN A 190 -7.10 -7.14 -16.88
N PRO A 191 -6.79 -8.23 -16.16
CA PRO A 191 -7.69 -8.77 -15.13
C PRO A 191 -7.57 -8.07 -13.78
N PHE A 192 -6.68 -7.09 -13.63
CA PHE A 192 -6.35 -6.53 -12.32
C PHE A 192 -6.31 -5.00 -12.31
N LEU A 193 -5.38 -4.37 -13.04
CA LEU A 193 -5.13 -2.93 -12.88
C LEU A 193 -6.33 -2.04 -13.27
N PRO A 194 -7.06 -2.26 -14.39
CA PRO A 194 -8.24 -1.47 -14.72
C PRO A 194 -9.35 -1.58 -13.67
N ASP A 195 -9.47 -2.74 -13.00
CA ASP A 195 -10.42 -2.93 -11.90
C ASP A 195 -10.04 -2.07 -10.71
N ILE A 196 -8.82 -2.25 -10.18
CA ILE A 196 -8.41 -1.52 -8.96
C ILE A 196 -8.12 -0.03 -9.22
N ASN A 197 -8.01 0.42 -10.46
CA ASN A 197 -7.95 1.84 -10.77
C ASN A 197 -9.34 2.46 -11.03
N ASN A 198 -10.41 1.66 -10.96
CA ASN A 198 -11.76 2.08 -11.33
C ASN A 198 -11.77 2.71 -12.75
N GLU A 199 -10.97 2.18 -13.68
CA GLU A 199 -10.88 2.71 -15.06
C GLU A 199 -12.03 2.25 -15.95
N LYS A 200 -12.72 1.16 -15.59
CA LYS A 200 -13.91 0.66 -16.30
C LYS A 200 -15.08 1.64 -16.23
N GLU A 201 -16.04 1.53 -17.15
CA GLU A 201 -17.18 2.45 -17.23
C GLU A 201 -17.94 2.55 -15.89
N ILE A 202 -18.25 1.41 -15.28
CA ILE A 202 -18.93 1.34 -13.99
C ILE A 202 -17.87 1.40 -12.88
N LYS A 203 -17.93 2.46 -12.05
CA LYS A 203 -17.02 2.68 -10.93
C LYS A 203 -17.47 1.91 -9.69
N ASN A 204 -16.51 1.33 -8.95
CA ASN A 204 -16.79 0.70 -7.67
C ASN A 204 -16.63 1.71 -6.52
N ALA A 205 -17.74 2.27 -6.03
CA ALA A 205 -17.73 3.24 -4.93
C ALA A 205 -17.15 2.68 -3.61
N THR A 206 -17.15 1.36 -3.41
CA THR A 206 -16.54 0.74 -2.22
C THR A 206 -15.02 0.92 -2.23
N TYR A 207 -14.38 0.88 -3.40
CA TYR A 207 -12.94 1.08 -3.52
C TYR A 207 -12.55 2.49 -3.06
N ALA A 208 -13.29 3.49 -3.54
CA ALA A 208 -13.10 4.88 -3.15
C ALA A 208 -13.35 5.08 -1.65
N LYS A 209 -14.44 4.50 -1.15
CA LYS A 209 -14.78 4.52 0.27
C LYS A 209 -13.66 3.99 1.16
N ASN A 210 -13.15 2.80 0.83
CA ASN A 210 -12.16 2.13 1.65
C ASN A 210 -10.81 2.84 1.64
N LEU A 211 -10.33 3.30 0.48
CA LEU A 211 -9.10 4.09 0.43
C LEU A 211 -9.24 5.44 1.15
N GLY A 212 -10.39 6.10 1.01
CA GLY A 212 -10.66 7.37 1.69
C GLY A 212 -10.66 7.29 3.23
N LEU A 213 -10.74 6.08 3.81
CA LEU A 213 -10.64 5.84 5.25
C LEU A 213 -9.22 5.93 5.79
N LEU A 214 -8.18 5.84 4.94
CA LEU A 214 -6.79 5.93 5.38
C LEU A 214 -6.51 7.28 6.06
N ASP A 215 -5.79 7.26 7.17
CA ASP A 215 -5.27 8.43 7.87
C ASP A 215 -4.11 9.06 7.11
N SER A 216 -3.29 8.20 6.48
CA SER A 216 -2.29 8.62 5.52
C SER A 216 -2.06 7.57 4.43
N PHE A 217 -1.87 8.05 3.21
CA PHE A 217 -1.39 7.30 2.07
C PHE A 217 -0.13 7.99 1.53
N VAL A 218 1.03 7.44 1.90
CA VAL A 218 2.35 7.97 1.59
C VAL A 218 2.95 7.19 0.44
N MET A 219 3.13 7.86 -0.68
CA MET A 219 3.66 7.30 -1.92
C MET A 219 5.10 7.77 -2.12
N VAL A 220 6.05 6.86 -1.98
CA VAL A 220 7.48 7.14 -2.10
C VAL A 220 7.96 6.71 -3.49
N GLN A 221 8.52 7.65 -4.24
CA GLN A 221 9.17 7.44 -5.53
C GLN A 221 10.69 7.54 -5.38
N PHE A 222 11.44 6.77 -6.15
CA PHE A 222 12.90 6.91 -6.25
C PHE A 222 13.28 7.85 -7.39
N GLU A 223 14.23 8.75 -7.12
CA GLU A 223 14.67 9.75 -8.10
C GLU A 223 15.23 9.11 -9.37
N ASN A 224 16.03 8.04 -9.22
CA ASN A 224 16.69 7.32 -10.29
C ASN A 224 16.06 5.92 -10.50
N ASP A 225 14.74 5.83 -10.42
CA ASP A 225 14.03 4.58 -10.69
C ASP A 225 14.11 4.21 -12.18
N HIS A 226 14.75 3.08 -12.46
CA HIS A 226 14.84 2.48 -13.79
C HIS A 226 14.00 1.20 -13.93
N VAL A 227 13.38 0.72 -12.85
CA VAL A 227 12.59 -0.52 -12.84
C VAL A 227 11.14 -0.21 -13.16
N ILE A 228 10.56 0.80 -12.48
CA ILE A 228 9.19 1.25 -12.73
C ILE A 228 9.21 2.25 -13.88
N ILE A 229 8.62 1.87 -15.02
CA ILE A 229 8.55 2.73 -16.20
C ILE A 229 7.09 2.91 -16.63
N PRO A 230 6.54 4.14 -16.57
CA PRO A 230 7.18 5.38 -16.13
C PRO A 230 7.34 5.45 -14.59
N LYS A 231 8.45 6.02 -14.08
CA LYS A 231 8.70 6.14 -12.62
C LYS A 231 7.58 6.88 -11.88
N GLY A 232 6.98 7.84 -12.58
CA GLY A 232 5.81 8.62 -12.14
C GLY A 232 4.61 7.78 -11.71
N SER A 233 4.53 6.53 -12.15
CA SER A 233 3.50 5.57 -11.69
C SER A 233 3.48 5.41 -10.17
N SER A 234 4.62 5.62 -9.50
CA SER A 234 4.73 5.64 -8.03
C SER A 234 3.85 6.70 -7.36
N HIS A 235 3.58 7.80 -8.06
CA HIS A 235 2.72 8.89 -7.61
C HIS A 235 1.39 8.93 -8.38
N PHE A 236 0.96 7.82 -8.97
CA PHE A 236 -0.20 7.76 -9.88
C PHE A 236 -0.09 8.64 -11.14
N ASN A 237 1.09 9.12 -11.50
CA ASN A 237 1.25 9.89 -12.74
C ASN A 237 1.17 8.93 -13.94
N ASP A 238 0.44 9.36 -14.97
CA ASP A 238 0.38 8.69 -16.27
C ASP A 238 1.46 9.24 -17.21
N TYR A 239 1.71 8.53 -18.30
CA TYR A 239 2.61 8.95 -19.37
C TYR A 239 1.93 8.77 -20.71
N ASP A 240 1.70 9.90 -21.39
CA ASP A 240 1.26 9.89 -22.78
C ASP A 240 2.46 9.58 -23.67
N LYS A 241 2.43 8.39 -24.28
CA LYS A 241 3.51 7.92 -25.15
C LYS A 241 3.52 8.65 -26.51
N ILE A 242 2.38 9.17 -26.96
CA ILE A 242 2.26 9.86 -28.25
C ILE A 242 2.84 11.26 -28.13
N GLU A 243 2.44 11.98 -27.07
CA GLU A 243 2.89 13.34 -26.80
C GLU A 243 4.20 13.39 -25.99
N GLU A 244 4.75 12.23 -25.63
CA GLU A 244 5.93 12.07 -24.76
C GLU A 244 5.85 12.90 -23.46
N LYS A 245 4.65 12.97 -22.88
CA LYS A 245 4.32 13.89 -21.79
C LYS A 245 3.88 13.16 -20.54
N ILE A 246 4.37 13.62 -19.38
CA ILE A 246 3.85 13.21 -18.07
C ILE A 246 2.50 13.90 -17.82
N ILE A 247 1.50 13.10 -17.44
CA ILE A 247 0.22 13.57 -16.95
C ILE A 247 0.22 13.35 -15.44
N TYR A 248 0.28 14.44 -14.69
CA TYR A 248 0.31 14.35 -13.22
C TYR A 248 -1.03 13.87 -12.66
N LEU A 249 -1.01 13.16 -11.52
CA LEU A 249 -2.22 12.62 -10.85
C LEU A 249 -3.38 13.63 -10.84
N ARG A 250 -3.13 14.87 -10.42
CA ARG A 250 -4.14 15.94 -10.29
C ARG A 250 -4.75 16.39 -11.62
N GLU A 251 -4.13 16.06 -12.75
CA GLU A 251 -4.62 16.34 -14.09
C GLU A 251 -5.53 15.22 -14.63
N THR A 252 -5.44 14.01 -14.07
CA THR A 252 -6.20 12.83 -14.51
C THR A 252 -7.69 12.91 -14.18
N ALA A 253 -8.51 12.19 -14.96
CA ALA A 253 -9.93 12.00 -14.64
C ALA A 253 -10.11 11.23 -13.32
N LEU A 254 -9.26 10.22 -13.07
CA LEU A 254 -9.25 9.44 -11.83
C LEU A 254 -9.23 10.33 -10.57
N TYR A 255 -8.43 11.39 -10.58
CA TYR A 255 -8.37 12.34 -9.47
C TYR A 255 -9.53 13.35 -9.50
N LYS A 256 -9.79 13.97 -10.66
CA LYS A 256 -10.79 15.06 -10.77
C LYS A 256 -12.21 14.60 -10.43
N GLU A 257 -12.54 13.38 -10.81
CA GLU A 257 -13.82 12.72 -10.53
C GLU A 257 -13.76 11.80 -9.30
N ASP A 258 -12.62 11.79 -8.60
CA ASP A 258 -12.38 11.07 -7.35
C ASP A 258 -12.74 9.57 -7.38
N TRP A 259 -12.40 8.87 -8.46
CA TRP A 259 -12.75 7.46 -8.68
C TRP A 259 -12.25 6.52 -7.56
N LEU A 260 -11.19 6.91 -6.85
CA LEU A 260 -10.56 6.11 -5.79
C LEU A 260 -10.54 6.80 -4.42
N GLY A 261 -11.12 8.00 -4.27
CA GLY A 261 -11.01 8.76 -3.02
C GLY A 261 -9.67 9.45 -2.80
N LEU A 262 -8.82 9.53 -3.83
CA LEU A 262 -7.52 10.21 -3.74
C LEU A 262 -7.67 11.71 -3.58
N LYS A 263 -8.66 12.33 -4.24
CA LYS A 263 -8.94 13.75 -4.06
C LYS A 263 -9.43 14.01 -2.64
N TYR A 264 -10.31 13.16 -2.11
CA TYR A 264 -10.75 13.24 -0.72
C TYR A 264 -9.56 13.12 0.27
N LEU A 265 -8.64 12.17 0.05
CA LEU A 265 -7.42 12.05 0.85
C LEU A 265 -6.54 13.31 0.75
N ASP A 266 -6.36 13.87 -0.44
CA ASP A 266 -5.55 15.07 -0.67
C ASP A 266 -6.17 16.31 0.01
N ASP A 267 -7.48 16.49 -0.10
CA ASP A 267 -8.22 17.60 0.54
C ASP A 267 -8.05 17.58 2.07
N LYS A 268 -7.99 16.38 2.69
CA LYS A 268 -7.70 16.22 4.14
C LYS A 268 -6.21 16.10 4.48
N LYS A 269 -5.31 16.32 3.52
CA LYS A 269 -3.84 16.26 3.65
C LYS A 269 -3.29 14.88 4.06
N ALA A 270 -4.03 13.82 3.73
CA ALA A 270 -3.65 12.44 3.95
C ALA A 270 -2.94 11.80 2.75
N LEU A 271 -3.07 12.36 1.55
CA LEU A 271 -2.32 11.90 0.37
C LEU A 271 -0.95 12.60 0.34
N VAL A 272 0.14 11.84 0.41
CA VAL A 272 1.50 12.38 0.43
C VAL A 272 2.34 11.79 -0.69
N GLU A 273 2.82 12.64 -1.59
CA GLU A 273 3.83 12.29 -2.59
C GLU A 273 5.21 12.67 -2.07
N MET A 274 6.13 11.71 -2.03
CA MET A 274 7.52 11.89 -1.62
C MET A 274 8.46 11.33 -2.68
N THR A 275 9.53 12.04 -2.99
CA THR A 275 10.64 11.53 -3.80
C THR A 275 11.89 11.44 -2.93
N ILE A 276 12.58 10.31 -2.96
CA ILE A 276 13.84 10.09 -2.26
C ILE A 276 14.98 9.81 -3.25
N PRO A 277 16.23 10.18 -2.92
CA PRO A 277 17.38 9.81 -3.75
C PRO A 277 17.61 8.30 -3.71
N GLY A 278 18.16 7.75 -4.81
CA GLY A 278 18.50 6.34 -4.95
C GLY A 278 17.87 5.69 -6.19
N GLU A 279 18.34 4.48 -6.50
CA GLU A 279 17.71 3.57 -7.45
C GLU A 279 16.52 2.83 -6.82
N HIS A 280 15.83 1.98 -7.60
CA HIS A 280 14.67 1.23 -7.13
C HIS A 280 15.00 0.36 -5.91
N MET A 281 14.24 0.52 -4.82
CA MET A 281 14.43 -0.14 -3.51
C MET A 281 15.73 0.25 -2.77
N GLU A 282 16.50 1.22 -3.27
CA GLU A 282 17.63 1.78 -2.54
C GLU A 282 17.12 2.77 -1.49
N ILE A 283 16.76 2.26 -0.31
CA ILE A 283 16.21 3.07 0.78
C ILE A 283 17.26 3.19 1.88
N GLY A 284 17.77 4.40 2.10
CA GLY A 284 18.67 4.67 3.23
C GLY A 284 17.98 4.46 4.59
N TYR A 285 18.68 3.84 5.53
CA TYR A 285 18.16 3.52 6.88
C TYR A 285 17.53 4.73 7.59
N GLU A 286 18.25 5.86 7.64
CA GLU A 286 17.76 7.09 8.29
C GLU A 286 16.49 7.62 7.63
N THR A 287 16.42 7.57 6.30
CA THR A 287 15.24 7.96 5.52
C THR A 287 14.06 7.05 5.82
N PHE A 288 14.27 5.73 5.82
CA PHE A 288 13.22 4.76 6.15
C PHE A 288 12.66 5.00 7.55
N ILE A 289 13.53 5.10 8.55
CA ILE A 289 13.14 5.32 9.95
C ILE A 289 12.44 6.66 10.13
N HIS A 290 12.91 7.71 9.46
CA HIS A 290 12.26 9.02 9.50
C HIS A 290 10.82 8.96 8.97
N ILE A 291 10.62 8.34 7.80
CA ILE A 291 9.30 8.22 7.18
C ILE A 291 8.38 7.40 8.09
N VAL A 292 8.83 6.21 8.52
CA VAL A 292 8.04 5.33 9.38
C VAL A 292 7.66 6.03 10.69
N LYS A 293 8.62 6.66 11.37
CA LYS A 293 8.31 7.37 12.62
C LYS A 293 7.31 8.51 12.40
N LYS A 294 7.44 9.24 11.30
CA LYS A 294 6.55 10.38 10.99
C LYS A 294 5.09 9.96 10.86
N TYR A 295 4.81 8.80 10.25
CA TYR A 295 3.44 8.40 9.93
C TYR A 295 2.88 7.32 10.86
N PHE A 296 3.72 6.50 11.50
CA PHE A 296 3.25 5.41 12.35
C PHE A 296 3.39 5.69 13.85
N VAL A 297 4.27 6.59 14.30
CA VAL A 297 4.34 6.90 15.74
C VAL A 297 3.06 7.62 16.18
N ASN A 298 2.47 7.17 17.29
CA ASN A 298 1.17 7.63 17.77
C ASN A 298 0.01 7.40 16.79
N SER A 299 0.18 6.55 15.76
CA SER A 299 -0.96 6.10 14.96
C SER A 299 -1.87 5.29 15.89
N THR A 300 -2.98 5.89 16.27
CA THR A 300 -4.05 5.22 17.00
C THR A 300 -5.22 5.02 16.05
N ARG A 301 -6.12 4.09 16.40
CA ARG A 301 -7.40 3.96 15.71
C ARG A 301 -8.04 5.33 15.49
N SER A 302 -8.24 5.71 14.24
CA SER A 302 -9.05 6.87 13.90
C SER A 302 -10.53 6.47 13.86
N GLU A 303 -11.39 7.28 14.47
CA GLU A 303 -12.86 7.11 14.42
C GLU A 303 -13.46 7.86 13.22
N HIS A 304 -12.79 7.84 12.06
CA HIS A 304 -13.26 8.59 10.90
C HIS A 304 -14.59 8.03 10.38
N ILE A 305 -15.69 8.74 10.68
CA ILE A 305 -16.97 8.58 9.99
C ILE A 305 -16.84 9.33 8.65
N VAL A 306 -16.49 8.62 7.58
CA VAL A 306 -16.45 9.24 6.26
C VAL A 306 -17.88 9.37 5.73
N GLN A 307 -18.38 10.61 5.62
CA GLN A 307 -19.60 10.92 4.87
C GLN A 307 -19.27 10.91 3.38
N TRP A 308 -19.21 9.72 2.79
CA TRP A 308 -19.14 9.56 1.34
C TRP A 308 -20.49 9.94 0.71
N GLN A 309 -20.45 10.75 -0.36
CA GLN A 309 -21.64 11.07 -1.14
C GLN A 309 -22.26 9.77 -1.68
N THR A 310 -23.51 9.50 -1.28
CA THR A 310 -24.22 8.27 -1.61
C THR A 310 -24.68 8.27 -3.06
N LYS A 311 -24.46 7.13 -3.75
CA LYS A 311 -25.10 6.53 -4.96
C LYS A 311 -25.59 7.38 -6.15
N ASP A 312 -25.78 8.68 -6.03
CA ASP A 312 -26.44 9.49 -7.06
C ASP A 312 -25.45 10.19 -8.00
N ASN A 313 -24.13 9.98 -7.82
CA ASN A 313 -23.06 10.62 -8.60
C ASN A 313 -21.99 9.64 -9.14
N PHE A 314 -22.26 8.33 -9.19
CA PHE A 314 -21.44 7.33 -9.88
C PHE A 314 -22.27 6.56 -10.90
#